data_AF-A0A834D6G5-F1
#
_entry.id   AF-A0A834D6G5-F1
#
_cell.length_a   1.000
_cell.length_b   1.000
_cell.length_c   1.000
_cell.angle_alpha   90.00
_cell.angle_beta   90.00
_cell.angle_gamma   90.00
#
_symmetry.space_group_name_H-M   'P 1'
#
loop_
_entity.id
_entity.type
_entity.pdbx_description
1 polymer ?
#
loop_
_entity_poly.entity_id
_entity_poly.type
_entity_poly.pdbx_seq_one_letter_code
_entity_poly.pdbx_strand_id
1 'polypeptide(L)'
;MGTVMINSYIAEKNHFPSLPRPHKSSPGGWKAIRYILGTETFEKLATMGLIANLVVYLNTRYNMDNATSAYVFNIWSGLTNFLPLAGAFVSDAFLGRFGTLLFGTTALLLVKISSHDLPNPENYRVDRSIN
;
A
#
# COMPACT_ATOMS: atom_id res chain seq x y z
N MET A 1 -38.96 -19.52 42.39
CA MET A 1 -38.43 -18.25 41.83
C MET A 1 -37.06 -18.39 41.18
N GLY A 2 -36.10 -19.16 41.73
CA GLY A 2 -34.73 -19.28 41.17
C GLY A 2 -34.60 -19.93 39.78
N THR A 3 -35.46 -20.88 39.42
CA THR A 3 -35.42 -21.56 38.11
C THR A 3 -35.84 -20.67 36.94
N VAL A 4 -36.67 -19.65 37.19
CA VAL A 4 -37.10 -18.67 36.16
C VAL A 4 -35.94 -17.74 35.79
N MET A 5 -35.12 -17.36 36.79
CA MET A 5 -33.94 -16.50 36.60
C MET A 5 -32.83 -17.18 35.79
N ILE A 6 -32.69 -18.50 35.91
CA ILE A 6 -31.70 -19.29 35.14
C ILE A 6 -32.13 -19.37 33.68
N ASN A 7 -33.41 -19.60 33.40
CA ASN A 7 -33.93 -19.64 32.04
C ASN A 7 -33.85 -18.28 31.35
N SER A 8 -34.06 -17.16 32.07
CA SER A 8 -33.82 -15.82 31.50
C SER A 8 -32.33 -15.54 31.27
N TYR A 9 -31.44 -15.98 32.17
CA TYR A 9 -29.99 -15.80 31.99
C TYR A 9 -29.45 -16.56 30.77
N ILE A 10 -29.97 -17.77 30.52
CA ILE A 10 -29.61 -18.56 29.34
C ILE A 10 -30.22 -17.93 28.07
N ALA A 11 -31.44 -17.39 28.13
CA ALA A 11 -32.08 -16.72 27.00
C ALA A 11 -31.33 -15.44 26.55
N GLU A 12 -30.75 -14.69 27.51
CA GLU A 12 -30.01 -13.46 27.23
C GLU A 12 -28.60 -13.73 26.70
N LYS A 13 -27.92 -14.77 27.18
CA LYS A 13 -26.59 -15.16 26.66
C LYS A 13 -26.64 -15.73 25.24
N ASN A 14 -27.80 -16.16 24.75
CA ASN A 14 -27.99 -16.59 23.36
C ASN A 14 -28.26 -15.42 22.39
N HIS A 15 -28.47 -14.21 22.91
CA HIS A 15 -28.58 -12.97 22.13
C HIS A 15 -27.21 -12.29 22.03
N PHE A 16 -26.24 -12.96 21.41
CA PHE A 16 -25.05 -12.26 20.94
C PHE A 16 -25.44 -11.44 19.70
N PRO A 17 -25.29 -10.09 19.71
CA PRO A 17 -25.45 -9.31 18.50
C PRO A 17 -24.44 -9.82 17.48
N SER A 18 -24.95 -10.32 16.35
CA SER A 18 -24.11 -10.76 15.25
C SER A 18 -23.32 -9.55 14.75
N LEU A 19 -21.99 -9.58 14.94
CA LEU A 19 -21.10 -8.58 14.36
C LEU A 19 -21.41 -8.45 12.86
N PRO A 20 -21.40 -7.24 12.28
CA PRO A 20 -21.54 -7.05 10.84
C PRO A 20 -20.51 -7.95 10.15
N ARG A 21 -20.98 -8.99 9.47
CA ARG A 21 -20.08 -9.88 8.72
C ARG A 21 -19.42 -9.00 7.66
N PRO A 22 -18.09 -8.97 7.56
CA PRO A 22 -17.43 -8.22 6.50
C PRO A 22 -18.06 -8.68 5.19
N HIS A 23 -18.56 -7.71 4.43
CA HIS A 23 -19.15 -7.95 3.11
C HIS A 23 -18.14 -8.79 2.33
N LYS A 24 -18.46 -10.05 2.04
CA LYS A 24 -17.60 -10.94 1.23
C LYS A 24 -17.49 -10.28 -0.14
N SER A 25 -16.43 -9.51 -0.36
CA SER A 25 -16.02 -9.13 -1.70
C SER A 25 -15.79 -10.43 -2.46
N SER A 26 -16.53 -10.64 -3.55
CA SER A 26 -16.30 -11.79 -4.43
C SER A 26 -14.81 -11.82 -4.77
N PRO A 27 -14.09 -12.93 -4.46
CA PRO A 27 -12.67 -13.01 -4.79
C PRO A 27 -12.53 -12.70 -6.28
N GLY A 28 -11.66 -11.73 -6.60
CA GLY A 28 -11.45 -11.30 -7.99
C GLY A 28 -11.19 -12.54 -8.84
N GLY A 29 -12.13 -12.88 -9.72
CA GLY A 29 -12.16 -14.16 -10.40
C GLY A 29 -11.03 -14.34 -11.43
N TRP A 30 -11.30 -15.06 -12.51
CA TRP A 30 -10.35 -15.34 -13.61
C TRP A 30 -9.59 -14.12 -14.15
N LYS A 31 -10.16 -12.91 -14.03
CA LYS A 31 -9.51 -11.65 -14.41
C LYS A 31 -8.34 -11.26 -13.49
N ALA A 32 -8.35 -11.61 -12.20
CA ALA A 32 -7.21 -11.35 -11.31
C ALA A 32 -6.07 -12.34 -11.55
N ILE A 33 -6.42 -13.62 -11.79
CA ILE A 33 -5.46 -14.71 -12.02
C ILE A 33 -4.52 -14.40 -13.19
N ARG A 34 -5.04 -13.89 -14.33
CA ARG A 34 -4.19 -13.55 -15.48
C ARG A 34 -3.16 -12.45 -15.17
N TYR A 35 -3.49 -11.51 -14.29
CA TYR A 35 -2.56 -10.44 -13.92
C TYR A 35 -1.47 -10.98 -13.01
N ILE A 36 -1.83 -11.80 -12.01
CA ILE A 36 -0.87 -12.45 -11.12
C ILE A 36 0.09 -13.34 -11.90
N LEU A 37 -0.43 -14.17 -12.82
CA LEU A 37 0.40 -15.02 -13.67
C LEU A 37 1.29 -14.19 -14.61
N GLY A 38 0.75 -13.13 -15.20
CA GLY A 38 1.52 -12.23 -16.08
C GLY A 38 2.69 -11.57 -15.34
N THR A 39 2.48 -11.08 -14.13
CA THR A 39 3.56 -10.49 -13.32
C THR A 39 4.60 -11.53 -12.92
N GLU A 40 4.17 -12.70 -12.44
CA GLU A 40 5.08 -13.77 -12.00
C GLU A 40 5.94 -14.29 -13.15
N THR A 41 5.34 -14.49 -14.33
CA THR A 41 6.07 -14.95 -15.52
C THR A 41 7.06 -13.92 -16.02
N PHE A 42 6.69 -12.64 -16.03
CA PHE A 42 7.59 -11.56 -16.44
C PHE A 42 8.76 -11.40 -15.47
N GLU A 43 8.51 -11.49 -14.17
CA GLU A 43 9.54 -11.46 -13.13
C GLU A 43 10.56 -12.60 -13.33
N LYS A 44 10.06 -13.82 -13.53
CA LYS A 44 10.91 -15.00 -13.79
C LYS A 44 11.70 -14.85 -15.09
N LEU A 45 11.07 -14.38 -16.17
CA LEU A 45 11.72 -14.18 -17.47
C LEU A 45 12.83 -13.14 -17.40
N ALA A 46 12.54 -11.97 -16.81
CA ALA A 46 13.53 -10.91 -16.64
C ALA A 46 14.71 -11.37 -15.79
N THR A 47 14.43 -12.11 -14.72
CA THR A 47 15.45 -12.67 -13.82
C THR A 47 16.35 -13.67 -14.55
N MET A 48 15.77 -14.64 -15.27
CA MET A 48 16.55 -15.63 -16.01
C MET A 48 17.38 -15.00 -17.12
N GLY A 49 16.81 -14.06 -17.89
CA GLY A 49 17.51 -13.35 -18.96
C GLY A 49 18.66 -12.47 -18.45
N LEU A 50 18.48 -11.85 -17.29
CA LEU A 50 19.52 -11.08 -16.61
C LEU A 50 20.65 -11.99 -16.15
N ILE A 51 20.36 -13.03 -15.36
CA ILE A 51 21.40 -13.91 -14.80
C ILE A 51 22.20 -14.61 -15.91
N ALA A 52 21.53 -15.08 -16.96
CA ALA A 52 22.17 -15.80 -18.06
C ALA A 52 23.27 -14.98 -18.75
N ASN A 53 23.09 -13.65 -18.82
CA ASN A 53 24.02 -12.75 -19.51
C ASN A 53 24.92 -11.97 -18.55
N LEU A 54 24.53 -11.79 -17.28
CA LEU A 54 25.23 -10.92 -16.33
C LEU A 54 26.68 -11.35 -16.09
N VAL A 55 26.91 -12.62 -15.76
CA VAL A 55 28.27 -13.13 -15.45
C VAL A 55 29.18 -13.06 -16.68
N VAL A 56 28.64 -13.40 -17.85
CA VAL A 56 29.40 -13.33 -19.12
C VAL A 56 29.73 -11.88 -19.47
N TYR A 57 28.79 -10.94 -19.29
CA TYR A 57 29.01 -9.52 -19.56
C TYR A 57 30.06 -8.90 -18.63
N LEU A 58 30.04 -9.24 -17.33
CA LEU A 58 31.04 -8.78 -16.36
C LEU A 58 32.44 -9.30 -16.68
N ASN A 59 32.57 -10.56 -17.09
CA ASN A 59 33.86 -11.11 -17.50
C ASN A 59 34.35 -10.50 -18.83
N THR A 60 33.48 -10.37 -19.84
CA THR A 60 33.90 -10.00 -21.21
C THR A 60 34.04 -8.49 -21.44
N ARG A 61 33.16 -7.66 -20.84
CA ARG A 61 33.17 -6.21 -21.05
C ARG A 61 33.86 -5.46 -19.94
N TYR A 62 33.74 -5.94 -18.71
CA TYR A 62 34.39 -5.33 -17.56
C TYR A 62 35.75 -5.98 -17.23
N ASN A 63 36.17 -7.03 -17.95
CA ASN A 63 37.42 -7.76 -17.71
C ASN A 63 37.61 -8.14 -16.23
N MET A 64 36.50 -8.41 -15.52
CA MET A 64 36.55 -8.84 -14.13
C MET A 64 36.95 -10.30 -14.07
N ASP A 65 37.72 -10.68 -13.04
CA ASP A 65 38.04 -12.09 -12.80
C ASP A 65 36.77 -12.89 -12.45
N ASN A 66 36.82 -14.20 -12.68
CA ASN A 66 35.71 -15.11 -12.40
C ASN A 66 35.29 -15.06 -10.92
N ALA A 67 36.25 -14.92 -10.00
CA ALA A 67 35.97 -14.80 -8.57
C ALA A 67 35.18 -13.51 -8.27
N THR A 68 35.56 -12.39 -8.88
CA THR A 68 34.88 -11.09 -8.70
C THR A 68 33.49 -11.09 -9.32
N SER A 69 33.32 -11.68 -10.50
CA SER A 69 32.00 -11.80 -11.15
C SER A 69 31.04 -12.66 -10.34
N ALA A 70 31.52 -13.75 -9.75
CA ALA A 70 30.73 -14.59 -8.84
C ALA A 70 30.37 -13.83 -7.54
N TYR A 71 31.26 -12.99 -7.03
CA TYR A 71 30.95 -12.15 -5.86
C TYR A 71 29.80 -11.17 -6.14
N VAL A 72 29.80 -10.51 -7.30
CA VAL A 72 28.70 -9.63 -7.73
C VAL A 72 27.40 -10.42 -7.87
N PHE A 73 27.43 -11.62 -8.44
CA PHE A 73 26.27 -12.49 -8.53
C PHE A 73 25.70 -12.89 -7.15
N ASN A 74 26.58 -13.21 -6.19
CA ASN A 74 26.18 -13.52 -4.82
C ASN A 74 25.54 -12.31 -4.12
N ILE A 75 26.08 -11.09 -4.30
CA ILE A 75 25.45 -9.86 -3.78
C ILE A 75 24.07 -9.67 -4.42
N TRP A 76 23.97 -9.82 -5.73
CA TRP A 76 22.69 -9.70 -6.44
C TRP A 76 21.66 -10.72 -5.90
N SER A 77 22.06 -11.98 -5.71
CA SER A 77 21.22 -13.02 -5.12
C SER A 77 20.84 -12.72 -3.66
N GLY A 78 21.76 -12.18 -2.86
CA GLY A 78 21.44 -11.71 -1.52
C GLY A 78 20.40 -10.59 -1.54
N LEU A 79 20.60 -9.58 -2.38
CA LEU A 79 19.69 -8.44 -2.52
C LEU A 79 18.29 -8.88 -2.95
N THR A 80 18.15 -9.80 -3.91
CA THR A 80 16.82 -10.28 -4.33
C THR A 80 16.06 -11.01 -3.22
N ASN A 81 16.77 -11.65 -2.26
CA ASN A 81 16.16 -12.24 -1.08
C ASN A 81 15.81 -11.20 0.00
N PHE A 82 16.60 -10.13 0.15
CA PHE A 82 16.34 -9.06 1.12
C PHE A 82 15.31 -8.03 0.64
N LEU A 83 15.21 -7.79 -0.67
CA LEU A 83 14.30 -6.79 -1.26
C LEU A 83 12.83 -7.01 -0.87
N PRO A 84 12.28 -8.24 -0.87
CA PRO A 84 10.91 -8.50 -0.42
C PRO A 84 10.70 -8.14 1.06
N LEU A 85 11.69 -8.37 1.92
CA LEU A 85 11.61 -8.01 3.34
C LEU A 85 11.61 -6.49 3.53
N ALA A 86 12.50 -5.79 2.82
CA ALA A 86 12.52 -4.33 2.81
C ALA A 86 11.23 -3.76 2.21
N GLY A 87 10.74 -4.35 1.12
CA GLY A 87 9.50 -3.99 0.45
C GLY A 87 8.27 -4.22 1.33
N ALA A 88 8.24 -5.31 2.12
CA ALA A 88 7.20 -5.56 3.10
C ALA A 88 7.23 -4.51 4.22
N PHE A 89 8.41 -4.20 4.77
CA PHE A 89 8.55 -3.18 5.79
C PHE A 89 8.11 -1.79 5.30
N VAL A 90 8.51 -1.42 4.08
CA VAL A 90 8.06 -0.19 3.43
C VAL A 90 6.55 -0.23 3.18
N SER A 91 6.03 -1.33 2.63
CA SER A 91 4.59 -1.50 2.41
C SER A 91 3.79 -1.32 3.71
N ASP A 92 4.21 -1.94 4.80
CA ASP A 92 3.55 -1.86 6.10
C ASP A 92 3.65 -0.45 6.71
N ALA A 93 4.76 0.25 6.51
CA ALA A 93 4.94 1.63 6.96
C ALA A 93 4.11 2.64 6.13
N PHE A 94 3.95 2.41 4.83
CA PHE A 94 3.31 3.35 3.91
C PHE A 94 1.80 3.11 3.71
N LEU A 95 1.30 1.86 3.70
CA LEU A 95 -0.11 1.54 3.40
C LEU A 95 -1.09 1.85 4.55
N GLY A 96 -0.63 2.08 5.78
CA GLY A 96 -1.52 2.34 6.92
C GLY A 96 -1.85 3.82 7.18
N ARG A 97 -1.00 4.76 6.76
CA ARG A 97 -1.11 6.18 7.19
C ARG A 97 -0.75 7.20 6.12
N PHE A 98 0.11 6.84 5.16
CA PHE A 98 0.72 7.81 4.24
C PHE A 98 -0.27 8.30 3.17
N GLY A 99 -1.14 7.43 2.65
CA GLY A 99 -2.17 7.81 1.66
C GLY A 99 -3.19 8.80 2.22
N THR A 100 -3.72 8.54 3.42
CA THR A 100 -4.69 9.44 4.08
C THR A 100 -4.04 10.74 4.52
N LEU A 101 -2.79 10.71 5.00
CA LEU A 101 -2.03 11.93 5.33
C LEU A 101 -1.77 12.77 4.09
N LEU A 102 -1.21 12.21 3.00
CA LEU A 102 -0.93 12.97 1.78
C LEU A 102 -2.19 13.61 1.19
N PHE A 103 -3.28 12.85 1.12
CA PHE A 103 -4.54 13.38 0.59
C PHE A 103 -5.13 14.45 1.51
N GLY A 104 -5.12 14.20 2.83
CA GLY A 104 -5.58 15.15 3.83
C GLY A 104 -4.77 16.45 3.83
N THR A 105 -3.44 16.37 3.81
CA THR A 105 -2.56 17.55 3.79
C THR A 105 -2.67 18.32 2.49
N THR A 106 -2.77 17.63 1.35
CA THR A 106 -2.92 18.28 0.05
C THR A 106 -4.27 18.99 -0.07
N ALA A 107 -5.36 18.34 0.36
CA ALA A 107 -6.69 18.93 0.38
C ALA A 107 -6.78 20.15 1.31
N LEU A 108 -6.22 20.05 2.53
CA LEU A 108 -6.16 21.18 3.48
C LEU A 108 -5.37 22.36 2.92
N LEU A 109 -4.26 22.11 2.24
CA LEU A 109 -3.42 23.15 1.64
C LEU A 109 -4.16 23.87 0.50
N LEU A 110 -4.82 23.13 -0.39
CA LEU A 110 -5.62 23.72 -1.49
C LEU A 110 -6.79 24.55 -0.98
N VAL A 111 -7.51 24.07 0.04
CA VAL A 111 -8.60 24.84 0.67
C VAL A 111 -8.08 26.12 1.32
N LYS A 112 -6.88 26.09 1.90
CA LYS A 112 -6.28 27.27 2.54
C LYS A 112 -5.78 28.31 1.53
N ILE A 113 -5.27 27.88 0.38
CA ILE A 113 -4.96 28.80 -0.74
C ILE A 113 -6.25 29.38 -1.33
N SER A 114 -7.28 28.56 -1.54
CA SER A 114 -8.56 29.05 -2.07
C SER A 114 -9.27 30.03 -1.13
N SER A 115 -8.97 30.02 0.16
CA SER A 115 -9.48 31.00 1.13
C SER A 115 -8.62 32.24 1.28
N HIS A 116 -7.40 32.26 0.72
CA HIS A 116 -6.60 33.48 0.58
C HIS A 116 -7.16 34.41 -0.51
N ASP A 117 -7.95 33.88 -1.45
CA ASP A 117 -8.63 34.65 -2.50
C ASP A 117 -10.00 35.21 -2.06
N LEU A 118 -10.44 34.95 -0.82
CA LEU A 118 -11.67 35.54 -0.29
C LEU A 118 -11.45 37.03 -0.03
N PRO A 119 -12.27 37.92 -0.63
CA PRO A 119 -12.22 39.34 -0.33
C PRO A 119 -12.50 39.55 1.16
N ASN A 120 -11.66 40.34 1.83
CA ASN A 120 -11.81 40.69 3.23
C ASN A 120 -13.25 41.19 3.51
N PRO A 121 -13.99 40.57 4.45
CA PRO A 121 -15.37 40.94 4.75
C PRO A 121 -15.55 42.41 5.19
N GLU A 122 -14.49 43.12 5.59
CA GLU A 122 -14.55 44.55 5.86
C GLU A 122 -14.89 45.42 4.64
N ASN A 123 -14.52 45.00 3.42
CA ASN A 123 -14.78 45.80 2.22
C ASN A 123 -16.28 45.91 1.87
N TYR A 124 -17.11 44.96 2.34
CA TYR A 124 -18.56 44.97 2.12
C TYR A 124 -19.33 45.82 3.13
N ARG A 125 -18.70 46.21 4.25
CA ARG A 125 -19.32 47.12 5.22
C ARG A 125 -19.25 48.58 4.77
N VAL A 126 -18.22 48.95 4.00
CA VAL A 126 -18.00 50.32 3.53
C VAL A 126 -18.96 50.67 2.39
N ASP A 127 -19.17 49.76 1.43
CA ASP A 127 -20.04 49.98 0.27
C ASP A 127 -21.51 50.24 0.67
N ARG A 128 -21.97 49.56 1.73
CA ARG A 128 -23.33 49.74 2.26
C ARG A 128 -23.54 51.02 3.10
N SER A 129 -22.50 51.82 3.31
CA SER A 129 -22.58 53.09 4.05
C SER A 129 -22.59 54.33 3.16
N ILE A 130 -22.41 54.16 1.84
CA ILE A 130 -22.31 55.25 0.85
C ILE A 130 -23.57 55.34 -0.04
N ASN A 131 -24.56 54.46 0.13
CA ASN A 131 -25.87 54.49 -0.53
C ASN A 131 -26.99 54.33 0.51
#